data_AF-A0AA41SKY7-F1
#
_entry.id   AF-A0AA41SKY7-F1
#
_cell.length_a   1.000
_cell.length_b   1.000
_cell.length_c   1.000
_cell.angle_alpha   90.00
_cell.angle_beta   90.00
_cell.angle_gamma   90.00
#
_symmetry.space_group_name_H-M   'P 1'
#
loop_
_entity.id
_entity.type
_entity.pdbx_description
1 polymer ?
#
loop_
_entity_poly.entity_id
_entity_poly.type
_entity_poly.pdbx_seq_one_letter_code
_entity_poly.pdbx_strand_id
1 'polypeptide(L)'
;VSYLLCALGDGHLFNFLLNVDTGELTDRKKVSLGTQPITLRTFSSKNTTHVFAASDRPTVIYSSNKKLLYSNVNLKEVSYMCPFNTAPYPDSLAIAKEGELTIGTIDDIQKLHIRTIPLGEHAKRICHQEQSRTFAICTMKYCQSSNEDSEMHFVRLLDDQTFDIISTYPLDTYEYGCSILSCSFADDNNVYYCVGTAYVIPEESEPTKGRILVFAVEDGKLQLLAEKETKGSVYSLNSFNGKLLAAINQKIQLYKWNLRDDGSRELQLECGHHGHILALYVQTRGDFIVVGDLMKSVSLLIYK
;
A
#
# COMPACT_ATOMS: atom_id res chain seq x y z
N VAL A 1 -9.32 -35.40 12.54
CA VAL A 1 -8.43 -35.07 13.67
C VAL A 1 -9.25 -34.24 14.61
N SER A 2 -9.44 -34.73 15.83
CA SER A 2 -10.22 -34.03 16.86
C SER A 2 -9.26 -33.23 17.73
N TYR A 3 -9.67 -32.02 18.10
CA TYR A 3 -8.87 -31.11 18.92
C TYR A 3 -9.66 -30.75 20.18
N LEU A 4 -8.97 -30.69 21.31
CA LEU A 4 -9.48 -30.07 22.53
C LEU A 4 -8.86 -28.69 22.67
N LEU A 5 -9.69 -27.66 22.78
CA LEU A 5 -9.29 -26.28 23.00
C LEU A 5 -9.69 -25.87 24.42
N CYS A 6 -8.73 -25.40 25.20
CA CYS A 6 -8.94 -24.91 26.56
C CYS A 6 -8.43 -23.48 26.65
N ALA A 7 -9.33 -22.54 26.95
CA ALA A 7 -8.98 -21.15 27.10
C ALA A 7 -8.94 -20.76 28.58
N LEU A 8 -7.93 -20.00 28.96
CA LEU A 8 -7.72 -19.52 30.31
C LEU A 8 -8.17 -18.06 30.46
N GLY A 9 -8.38 -17.64 31.70
CA GLY A 9 -8.78 -16.28 32.04
C GLY A 9 -7.68 -15.23 31.82
N ASP A 10 -6.45 -15.65 31.57
CA ASP A 10 -5.28 -14.81 31.34
C ASP A 10 -4.98 -14.57 29.84
N GLY A 11 -5.91 -14.95 28.95
CA GLY A 11 -5.77 -14.78 27.51
C GLY A 11 -4.90 -15.84 26.81
N HIS A 12 -4.52 -16.91 27.52
CA HIS A 12 -3.87 -18.07 26.92
C HIS A 12 -4.87 -19.13 26.46
N LEU A 13 -4.61 -19.69 25.27
CA LEU A 13 -5.29 -20.83 24.70
C LEU A 13 -4.34 -22.03 24.64
N PHE A 14 -4.77 -23.17 25.18
CA PHE A 14 -4.15 -24.46 24.98
C PHE A 14 -4.90 -25.25 23.93
N ASN A 15 -4.18 -25.86 23.00
CA ASN A 15 -4.72 -26.87 22.10
C ASN A 15 -4.04 -28.22 22.33
N PHE A 16 -4.82 -29.28 22.20
CA PHE A 16 -4.40 -30.67 22.32
C PHE A 16 -5.02 -31.49 21.19
N LEU A 17 -4.30 -32.49 20.72
CA LEU A 17 -4.86 -33.55 19.88
C LEU A 17 -5.64 -34.52 20.78
N LEU A 18 -6.92 -34.67 20.49
CA LEU A 18 -7.82 -35.57 21.21
C LEU A 18 -7.98 -36.87 20.42
N ASN A 19 -7.60 -37.99 21.03
CA ASN A 19 -8.00 -39.31 20.55
C ASN A 19 -9.40 -39.63 21.12
N VAL A 20 -10.40 -39.75 20.25
CA VAL A 20 -11.80 -39.95 20.67
C VAL A 20 -12.02 -41.34 21.28
N ASP A 21 -11.22 -42.34 20.87
CA ASP A 21 -11.39 -43.72 21.31
C ASP A 21 -10.74 -43.99 22.68
N THR A 22 -9.58 -43.37 22.95
CA THR A 22 -8.83 -43.56 24.21
C THR A 22 -9.01 -42.43 25.21
N GLY A 23 -9.49 -41.26 24.77
CA GLY A 23 -9.59 -40.05 25.59
C GLY A 23 -8.23 -39.40 25.90
N GLU A 24 -7.14 -39.90 25.33
CA GLU A 24 -5.80 -39.36 25.57
C GLU A 24 -5.60 -38.02 24.84
N LEU A 25 -4.94 -37.08 25.55
CA LEU A 25 -4.56 -35.77 25.03
C LEU A 25 -3.07 -35.77 24.71
N THR A 26 -2.73 -35.52 23.44
CA THR A 26 -1.35 -35.48 22.95
C THR A 26 -1.05 -34.12 22.30
N ASP A 27 0.23 -33.80 22.08
CA ASP A 27 0.68 -32.58 21.36
C ASP A 27 0.14 -31.26 21.97
N ARG A 28 0.46 -31.01 23.24
CA ARG A 28 0.11 -29.76 23.94
C ARG A 28 0.80 -28.57 23.29
N LYS A 29 0.02 -27.62 22.77
CA LYS A 29 0.52 -26.30 22.32
C LYS A 29 -0.16 -25.17 23.07
N LYS A 30 0.62 -24.12 23.36
CA LYS A 30 0.18 -22.90 24.03
C LYS A 30 0.24 -21.74 23.04
N VAL A 31 -0.84 -20.97 22.95
CA VAL A 31 -0.95 -19.76 22.11
C VAL A 31 -1.56 -18.65 22.96
N SER A 32 -1.04 -17.43 22.87
CA SER A 32 -1.64 -16.26 23.52
C SER A 32 -2.52 -15.54 22.49
N LEU A 33 -3.82 -15.43 22.76
CA LEU A 33 -4.73 -14.72 21.86
C LEU A 33 -5.05 -13.32 22.37
N GLY A 34 -4.90 -13.06 23.67
CA GLY A 34 -5.21 -11.76 24.26
C GLY A 34 -4.70 -11.65 25.70
N THR A 35 -5.25 -10.71 26.44
CA THR A 35 -5.02 -10.51 27.89
C THR A 35 -6.28 -10.73 28.73
N GLN A 36 -7.45 -10.74 28.09
CA GLN A 36 -8.75 -10.96 28.71
C GLN A 36 -9.20 -12.43 28.64
N PRO A 37 -10.19 -12.85 29.45
CA PRO A 37 -10.74 -14.19 29.40
C PRO A 37 -11.39 -14.49 28.04
N ILE A 38 -10.98 -15.59 27.43
CA ILE A 38 -11.44 -15.98 26.10
C ILE A 38 -12.69 -16.87 26.20
N THR A 39 -13.76 -16.48 25.51
CA THR A 39 -14.94 -17.34 25.32
C THR A 39 -14.88 -18.02 23.96
N LEU A 40 -14.90 -19.37 23.95
CA LEU A 40 -14.86 -20.15 22.72
C LEU A 40 -16.27 -20.54 22.26
N ARG A 41 -16.58 -20.30 20.98
CA ARG A 41 -17.85 -20.68 20.35
C ARG A 41 -17.63 -21.31 19.00
N THR A 42 -18.27 -22.45 18.75
CA THR A 42 -18.24 -23.10 17.44
C THR A 42 -19.25 -22.45 16.50
N PHE A 43 -18.87 -22.31 15.23
CA PHE A 43 -19.77 -21.93 14.17
C PHE A 43 -19.38 -22.64 12.88
N SER A 44 -20.37 -22.91 12.02
CA SER A 44 -20.15 -23.49 10.70
C SER A 44 -20.23 -22.39 9.64
N SER A 45 -19.22 -22.28 8.79
CA SER A 45 -19.25 -21.45 7.59
C SER A 45 -18.80 -22.28 6.39
N LYS A 46 -19.49 -22.15 5.25
CA LYS A 46 -19.16 -22.87 3.98
C LYS A 46 -18.91 -24.37 4.18
N ASN A 47 -19.73 -25.02 5.00
CA ASN A 47 -19.65 -26.46 5.32
C ASN A 47 -18.39 -26.90 6.10
N THR A 48 -17.62 -25.95 6.64
CA THR A 48 -16.48 -26.20 7.54
C THR A 48 -16.76 -25.65 8.93
N THR A 49 -16.36 -26.40 9.96
CA THR A 49 -16.51 -25.96 11.37
C THR A 49 -15.31 -25.13 11.79
N HIS A 50 -15.58 -23.96 12.35
CA HIS A 50 -14.60 -23.04 12.89
C HIS A 50 -14.92 -22.74 14.36
N VAL A 51 -13.92 -22.23 15.07
CA VAL A 51 -14.07 -21.80 16.47
C VAL A 51 -13.76 -20.31 16.54
N PHE A 52 -14.70 -19.54 17.03
CA PHE A 52 -14.52 -18.13 17.35
C PHE A 52 -14.03 -18.00 18.78
N ALA A 53 -12.92 -17.30 18.98
CA ALA A 53 -12.39 -16.91 20.28
C ALA A 53 -12.76 -15.44 20.52
N ALA A 54 -13.76 -15.20 21.36
CA ALA A 54 -14.21 -13.88 21.78
C ALA A 54 -13.33 -13.38 22.95
N SER A 55 -12.68 -12.22 22.75
CA SER A 55 -11.76 -11.57 23.69
C SER A 55 -11.53 -10.10 23.25
N ASP A 56 -10.61 -9.42 23.93
CA ASP A 56 -9.92 -8.18 23.53
C ASP A 56 -9.21 -8.25 22.18
N ARG A 57 -8.91 -9.45 21.69
CA ARG A 57 -8.38 -9.72 20.34
C ARG A 57 -9.16 -10.89 19.75
N PRO A 58 -10.28 -10.63 19.08
CA PRO A 58 -11.12 -11.69 18.53
C PRO A 58 -10.35 -12.45 17.45
N THR A 59 -10.33 -13.78 17.58
CA THR A 59 -9.60 -14.67 16.66
C THR A 59 -10.48 -15.80 16.18
N VAL A 60 -10.45 -16.09 14.89
CA VAL A 60 -11.03 -17.29 14.30
C VAL A 60 -9.97 -18.38 14.22
N ILE A 61 -10.29 -19.53 14.80
CA ILE A 61 -9.48 -20.73 14.81
C ILE A 61 -10.09 -21.69 13.79
N TYR A 62 -9.27 -22.14 12.84
CA TYR A 62 -9.69 -23.07 11.81
C TYR A 62 -8.57 -24.06 11.50
N SER A 63 -8.91 -25.20 10.93
CA SER A 63 -7.94 -26.22 10.52
C SER A 63 -7.76 -26.21 9.02
N SER A 64 -6.52 -25.98 8.55
CA SER A 64 -6.14 -26.12 7.14
C SER A 64 -4.92 -27.03 7.03
N ASN A 65 -4.92 -27.97 6.08
CA ASN A 65 -3.85 -28.95 5.89
C ASN A 65 -3.43 -29.69 7.18
N LYS A 66 -4.43 -30.07 8.01
CA LYS A 66 -4.24 -30.73 9.31
C LYS A 66 -3.44 -29.90 10.33
N LYS A 67 -3.32 -28.59 10.15
CA LYS A 67 -2.73 -27.64 11.12
C LYS A 67 -3.78 -26.61 11.55
N LEU A 68 -3.78 -26.28 12.83
CA LEU A 68 -4.59 -25.18 13.36
C LEU A 68 -3.97 -23.84 12.96
N LEU A 69 -4.80 -22.98 12.39
CA LEU A 69 -4.48 -21.61 12.02
C LEU A 69 -5.35 -20.65 12.84
N TYR A 70 -4.78 -19.48 13.10
CA TYR A 70 -5.36 -18.40 13.89
C TYR A 70 -5.40 -17.16 13.01
N SER A 71 -6.60 -16.62 12.76
CA SER A 71 -6.81 -15.39 12.01
C SER A 71 -7.49 -14.37 12.90
N ASN A 72 -6.88 -13.20 13.07
CA ASN A 72 -7.50 -12.11 13.83
C ASN A 72 -8.65 -11.50 13.04
N VAL A 73 -9.69 -11.12 13.76
CA VAL A 73 -10.85 -10.42 13.22
C VAL A 73 -10.62 -8.92 13.42
N ASN A 74 -11.02 -8.10 12.45
CA ASN A 74 -10.88 -6.64 12.48
C ASN A 74 -11.93 -5.97 13.39
N LEU A 75 -12.10 -6.48 14.61
CA LEU A 75 -12.96 -5.93 15.65
C LEU A 75 -12.12 -5.67 16.90
N LYS A 76 -12.39 -4.56 17.59
CA LYS A 76 -11.62 -4.15 18.77
C LYS A 76 -11.78 -5.11 19.94
N GLU A 77 -13.00 -5.50 20.25
CA GLU A 77 -13.34 -6.39 21.35
C GLU A 77 -14.65 -7.07 21.04
N VAL A 78 -14.79 -8.33 21.45
CA VAL A 78 -16.03 -9.10 21.35
C VAL A 78 -16.25 -9.81 22.67
N SER A 79 -17.38 -9.51 23.32
CA SER A 79 -17.75 -10.16 24.58
C SER A 79 -18.34 -11.54 24.33
N TYR A 80 -19.30 -11.62 23.40
CA TYR A 80 -19.98 -12.86 23.06
C TYR A 80 -20.28 -12.95 21.57
N MET A 81 -20.30 -14.18 21.08
CA MET A 81 -20.60 -14.50 19.69
C MET A 81 -21.50 -15.73 19.64
N CYS A 82 -22.48 -15.74 18.75
CA CYS A 82 -23.23 -16.95 18.43
C CYS A 82 -23.54 -17.04 16.92
N PRO A 83 -23.66 -18.27 16.38
CA PRO A 83 -24.18 -18.46 15.04
C PRO A 83 -25.64 -18.01 14.99
N PHE A 84 -25.99 -17.23 13.96
CA PHE A 84 -27.32 -16.67 13.77
C PHE A 84 -27.79 -16.93 12.34
N ASN A 85 -28.53 -18.02 12.13
CA ASN A 85 -29.03 -18.42 10.83
C ASN A 85 -30.55 -18.28 10.76
N THR A 86 -31.03 -17.29 10.03
CA THR A 86 -32.47 -17.03 9.83
C THR A 86 -32.76 -16.77 8.36
N ALA A 87 -34.02 -16.91 7.92
CA ALA A 87 -34.40 -16.65 6.52
C ALA A 87 -33.96 -15.26 5.98
N PRO A 88 -34.07 -14.15 6.73
CA PRO A 88 -33.55 -12.85 6.28
C PRO A 88 -32.02 -12.71 6.39
N TYR A 89 -31.36 -13.54 7.20
CA TYR A 89 -29.91 -13.49 7.45
C TYR A 89 -29.31 -14.90 7.39
N PRO A 90 -29.10 -15.45 6.19
CA PRO A 90 -28.47 -16.75 6.03
C PRO A 90 -26.99 -16.68 6.43
N ASP A 91 -26.48 -17.76 7.04
CA ASP A 91 -25.05 -17.93 7.41
C ASP A 91 -24.43 -16.74 8.16
N SER A 92 -25.23 -16.05 8.96
CA SER A 92 -24.82 -14.86 9.70
C SER A 92 -24.38 -15.20 11.12
N LEU A 93 -23.69 -14.26 11.75
CA LEU A 93 -23.18 -14.34 13.11
C LEU A 93 -23.72 -13.15 13.90
N ALA A 94 -24.15 -13.39 15.13
CA ALA A 94 -24.48 -12.32 16.06
C ALA A 94 -23.30 -12.11 17.00
N ILE A 95 -22.81 -10.86 17.04
CA ILE A 95 -21.65 -10.43 17.80
C ILE A 95 -22.12 -9.36 18.78
N ALA A 96 -21.95 -9.62 20.08
CA ALA A 96 -22.25 -8.70 21.15
C ALA A 96 -20.98 -8.04 21.67
N LYS A 97 -21.00 -6.72 21.77
CA LYS A 97 -19.96 -5.89 22.35
C LYS A 97 -20.56 -5.01 23.44
N GLU A 98 -19.74 -4.21 24.10
CA GLU A 98 -20.23 -3.25 25.09
C GLU A 98 -21.15 -2.22 24.43
N GLY A 99 -22.45 -2.28 24.76
CA GLY A 99 -23.45 -1.32 24.29
C GLY A 99 -23.99 -1.53 22.87
N GLU A 100 -23.49 -2.51 22.10
CA GLU A 100 -23.96 -2.79 20.74
C GLU A 100 -24.10 -4.28 20.43
N LEU A 101 -25.15 -4.64 19.68
CA LEU A 101 -25.37 -5.97 19.09
C LEU A 101 -25.33 -5.84 17.57
N THR A 102 -24.36 -6.49 16.94
CA THR A 102 -24.17 -6.46 15.49
C THR A 102 -24.43 -7.85 14.90
N ILE A 103 -25.22 -7.91 13.83
CA ILE A 103 -25.44 -9.13 13.05
C ILE A 103 -24.75 -8.93 11.70
N GLY A 104 -23.91 -9.88 11.30
CA GLY A 104 -23.18 -9.80 10.05
C GLY A 104 -22.64 -11.14 9.60
N THR A 105 -22.25 -11.21 8.34
CA THR A 105 -21.55 -12.37 7.78
C THR A 105 -20.04 -12.23 8.03
N ILE A 106 -19.34 -13.35 8.10
CA ILE A 106 -17.89 -13.35 8.13
C ILE A 106 -17.35 -13.48 6.70
N ASP A 107 -16.38 -12.64 6.35
CA ASP A 107 -15.63 -12.79 5.11
C ASP A 107 -14.78 -14.08 5.14
N ASP A 108 -14.22 -14.44 3.98
CA ASP A 108 -13.34 -15.60 3.90
C ASP A 108 -12.23 -15.52 4.96
N ILE A 109 -12.14 -16.58 5.77
CA ILE A 109 -11.21 -16.68 6.89
C ILE A 109 -9.79 -16.84 6.35
N GLN A 110 -9.18 -15.71 5.98
CA GLN A 110 -7.81 -15.58 5.51
C GLN A 110 -7.05 -14.67 6.47
N LYS A 111 -5.73 -14.86 6.57
CA LYS A 111 -4.88 -14.00 7.42
C LYS A 111 -4.79 -12.55 6.91
N LEU A 112 -5.08 -12.33 5.63
CA LEU A 112 -5.07 -11.04 4.96
C LEU A 112 -6.37 -10.91 4.18
N HIS A 113 -7.13 -9.86 4.45
CA HIS A 113 -8.28 -9.51 3.62
C HIS A 113 -7.76 -8.73 2.41
N ILE A 114 -7.91 -9.31 1.21
CA ILE A 114 -7.48 -8.70 -0.05
C ILE A 114 -8.73 -8.24 -0.79
N ARG A 115 -8.87 -6.93 -0.98
CA ARG A 115 -9.87 -6.33 -1.87
C ARG A 115 -9.19 -6.01 -3.21
N THR A 116 -9.61 -6.70 -4.26
CA THR A 116 -9.10 -6.46 -5.62
C THR A 116 -9.95 -5.38 -6.31
N ILE A 117 -9.30 -4.33 -6.80
CA ILE A 117 -9.94 -3.26 -7.57
C ILE A 117 -9.46 -3.36 -9.03
N PRO A 118 -10.35 -3.68 -9.99
CA PRO A 118 -9.95 -3.82 -11.38
C PRO A 118 -9.75 -2.44 -12.03
N LEU A 119 -8.51 -2.13 -12.44
CA LEU A 119 -8.19 -0.88 -13.15
C LEU A 119 -8.36 -0.98 -14.68
N GLY A 120 -8.27 -2.20 -15.24
CA GLY A 120 -8.26 -2.40 -16.70
C GLY A 120 -7.00 -1.88 -17.42
N GLU A 121 -6.00 -1.44 -16.65
CA GLU A 121 -4.74 -0.85 -17.11
C GLU A 121 -3.58 -1.39 -16.25
N HIS A 122 -2.33 -1.21 -16.72
CA HIS A 122 -1.15 -1.59 -15.96
C HIS A 122 -0.76 -0.49 -14.97
N ALA A 123 -0.95 -0.73 -13.67
CA ALA A 123 -0.44 0.16 -12.63
C ALA A 123 1.08 -0.04 -12.44
N LYS A 124 1.85 1.05 -12.50
CA LYS A 124 3.32 1.04 -12.39
C LYS A 124 3.83 1.56 -11.05
N ARG A 125 3.21 2.63 -10.54
CA ARG A 125 3.59 3.31 -9.30
C ARG A 125 2.34 3.83 -8.59
N ILE A 126 2.39 3.87 -7.27
CA ILE A 126 1.32 4.37 -6.42
C ILE A 126 1.92 5.23 -5.31
N CYS A 127 1.23 6.30 -4.95
CA CYS A 127 1.51 7.08 -3.76
C CYS A 127 0.19 7.46 -3.08
N HIS A 128 0.21 7.56 -1.76
CA HIS A 128 -0.90 8.01 -0.93
C HIS A 128 -0.60 9.40 -0.39
N GLN A 129 -1.61 10.26 -0.36
CA GLN A 129 -1.55 11.56 0.29
C GLN A 129 -2.71 11.67 1.29
N GLU A 130 -2.37 11.55 2.58
CA GLU A 130 -3.35 11.53 3.67
C GLU A 130 -4.12 12.85 3.80
N GLN A 131 -3.46 13.97 3.52
CA GLN A 131 -4.06 15.30 3.63
C GLN A 131 -5.17 15.52 2.60
N SER A 132 -5.02 14.98 1.38
CA SER A 132 -6.05 15.06 0.34
C SER A 132 -6.97 13.84 0.31
N ARG A 133 -6.70 12.80 1.11
CA ARG A 133 -7.44 11.52 1.12
C ARG A 133 -7.52 10.89 -0.27
N THR A 134 -6.41 10.92 -0.97
CA THR A 134 -6.34 10.41 -2.35
C THR A 134 -5.12 9.53 -2.55
N PHE A 135 -5.23 8.66 -3.55
CA PHE A 135 -4.11 7.94 -4.14
C PHE A 135 -3.79 8.50 -5.52
N ALA A 136 -2.51 8.69 -5.83
CA ALA A 136 -2.06 8.95 -7.18
C ALA A 136 -1.37 7.70 -7.74
N ILE A 137 -1.75 7.30 -8.95
CA ILE A 137 -1.26 6.08 -9.61
C ILE A 137 -0.77 6.42 -11.01
N CYS A 138 0.45 6.01 -11.34
CA CYS A 138 0.93 6.01 -12.72
C CYS A 138 0.44 4.75 -13.41
N THR A 139 -0.41 4.89 -14.43
CA THR A 139 -0.94 3.77 -15.22
C THR A 139 -0.44 3.82 -16.66
N MET A 140 -0.58 2.67 -17.32
CA MET A 140 -0.19 2.44 -18.70
C MET A 140 -1.30 1.65 -19.39
N LYS A 141 -1.73 2.13 -20.55
CA LYS A 141 -2.77 1.51 -21.37
C LYS A 141 -2.21 1.21 -22.76
N TYR A 142 -2.37 -0.03 -23.19
CA TYR A 142 -2.11 -0.45 -24.56
C TYR A 142 -3.28 -0.04 -25.44
N CYS A 143 -3.01 0.73 -26.49
CA CYS A 143 -3.99 1.07 -27.50
C CYS A 143 -3.64 0.31 -28.79
N GLN A 144 -4.38 -0.77 -29.05
CA GLN A 144 -4.27 -1.52 -30.28
C GLN A 144 -5.02 -0.76 -31.37
N SER A 145 -4.29 -0.01 -32.18
CA SER A 145 -4.78 0.50 -33.46
C SER A 145 -4.29 -0.43 -34.57
N SER A 146 -5.03 -0.53 -35.67
CA SER A 146 -4.86 -1.59 -36.69
C SER A 146 -3.48 -1.67 -37.37
N ASN A 147 -2.56 -0.73 -37.16
CA ASN A 147 -1.20 -0.77 -37.74
C ASN A 147 -0.07 -0.37 -36.78
N GLU A 148 -0.33 0.15 -35.57
CA GLU A 148 0.70 0.53 -34.60
C GLU A 148 0.25 0.24 -33.16
N ASP A 149 1.07 -0.52 -32.43
CA ASP A 149 0.95 -0.67 -30.98
C ASP A 149 1.41 0.63 -30.33
N SER A 150 0.45 1.41 -29.79
CA SER A 150 0.76 2.65 -29.08
C SER A 150 0.54 2.46 -27.59
N GLU A 151 1.53 2.87 -26.81
CA GLU A 151 1.47 2.86 -25.35
C GLU A 151 1.14 4.28 -24.87
N MET A 152 0.06 4.42 -24.11
CA MET A 152 -0.31 5.69 -23.48
C MET A 152 -0.18 5.58 -21.97
N HIS A 153 0.43 6.60 -21.36
CA HIS A 153 0.62 6.67 -19.92
C HIS A 153 -0.25 7.77 -19.30
N PHE A 154 -0.71 7.51 -18.08
CA PHE A 154 -1.59 8.43 -17.35
C PHE A 154 -1.17 8.53 -15.90
N VAL A 155 -1.42 9.69 -15.30
CA VAL A 155 -1.44 9.87 -13.85
C VAL A 155 -2.91 9.93 -13.43
N ARG A 156 -3.36 8.91 -12.70
CA ARG A 156 -4.73 8.78 -12.21
C ARG A 156 -4.79 9.20 -10.74
N LEU A 157 -5.80 9.98 -10.38
CA LEU A 157 -6.12 10.31 -9.00
C LEU A 157 -7.33 9.49 -8.57
N LEU A 158 -7.22 8.77 -7.46
CA LEU A 158 -8.27 7.93 -6.90
C LEU A 158 -8.64 8.41 -5.49
N ASP A 159 -9.89 8.20 -5.11
CA ASP A 159 -10.36 8.40 -3.74
C ASP A 159 -9.82 7.30 -2.80
N ASP A 160 -9.46 7.62 -1.56
CA ASP A 160 -8.89 6.65 -0.62
C ASP A 160 -9.91 5.69 0.02
N GLN A 161 -11.22 6.00 -0.07
CA GLN A 161 -12.30 5.18 0.49
C GLN A 161 -13.03 4.37 -0.59
N THR A 162 -13.46 5.05 -1.65
CA THR A 162 -14.25 4.42 -2.71
C THR A 162 -13.36 3.72 -3.75
N PHE A 163 -12.13 4.20 -3.92
CA PHE A 163 -11.18 3.82 -4.98
C PHE A 163 -11.66 4.19 -6.39
N ASP A 164 -12.62 5.11 -6.51
CA ASP A 164 -13.06 5.61 -7.80
C ASP A 164 -12.03 6.58 -8.38
N ILE A 165 -11.89 6.58 -9.71
CA ILE A 165 -11.00 7.51 -10.43
C ILE A 165 -11.66 8.89 -10.44
N ILE A 166 -11.07 9.84 -9.73
CA ILE A 166 -11.54 11.22 -9.63
C ILE A 166 -11.02 12.05 -10.81
N SER A 167 -9.72 11.93 -11.11
CA SER A 167 -9.04 12.75 -12.11
C SER A 167 -8.04 11.93 -12.92
N THR A 168 -7.74 12.41 -14.12
CA THR A 168 -6.81 11.77 -15.05
C THR A 168 -6.02 12.84 -15.76
N TYR A 169 -4.70 12.73 -15.66
CA TYR A 169 -3.76 13.54 -16.41
C TYR A 169 -3.05 12.67 -17.46
N PRO A 170 -3.27 12.89 -18.77
CA PRO A 170 -2.54 12.18 -19.81
C PRO A 170 -1.09 12.70 -19.89
N LEU A 171 -0.14 11.77 -19.96
CA LEU A 171 1.25 12.10 -20.29
C LEU A 171 1.41 12.22 -21.81
N ASP A 172 2.51 12.83 -22.25
CA ASP A 172 2.79 13.05 -23.66
C ASP A 172 3.06 11.72 -24.40
N THR A 173 3.03 11.76 -25.74
CA THR A 173 3.42 10.61 -26.56
C THR A 173 4.85 10.17 -26.24
N TYR A 174 5.05 8.86 -26.05
CA TYR A 174 6.33 8.26 -25.64
C TYR A 174 6.82 8.68 -24.25
N GLU A 175 5.98 9.29 -23.41
CA GLU A 175 6.33 9.66 -22.04
C GLU A 175 5.87 8.63 -21.02
N TYR A 176 6.77 8.22 -20.12
CA TYR A 176 6.55 7.14 -19.15
C TYR A 176 6.62 7.72 -17.73
N GLY A 177 5.63 7.40 -16.90
CA GLY A 177 5.67 7.71 -15.46
C GLY A 177 6.55 6.72 -14.68
N CYS A 178 7.80 7.10 -14.39
CA CYS A 178 8.80 6.24 -13.76
C CYS A 178 8.75 6.25 -12.23
N SER A 179 8.47 7.40 -11.63
CA SER A 179 8.44 7.60 -10.18
C SER A 179 7.31 8.53 -9.77
N ILE A 180 6.79 8.33 -8.56
CA ILE A 180 5.76 9.19 -7.97
C ILE A 180 6.00 9.30 -6.46
N LEU A 181 5.77 10.49 -5.93
CA LEU A 181 6.00 10.83 -4.53
C LEU A 181 4.98 11.88 -4.09
N SER A 182 4.44 11.74 -2.88
CA SER A 182 3.74 12.82 -2.19
C SER A 182 4.71 13.47 -1.21
N CYS A 183 4.89 14.79 -1.29
CA CYS A 183 5.79 15.52 -0.41
C CYS A 183 5.35 16.97 -0.17
N SER A 184 5.86 17.54 0.92
CA SER A 184 5.80 18.97 1.21
C SER A 184 7.21 19.57 1.17
N PHE A 185 7.27 20.88 0.97
CA PHE A 185 8.52 21.64 0.89
C PHE A 185 8.71 22.51 2.14
N ALA A 186 9.96 22.86 2.48
CA ALA A 186 10.25 23.60 3.72
C ALA A 186 9.55 24.95 3.81
N ASP A 187 9.45 25.66 2.68
CA ASP A 187 8.93 27.02 2.59
C ASP A 187 7.42 27.04 2.25
N ASP A 188 6.72 25.89 2.36
CA ASP A 188 5.31 25.80 2.01
C ASP A 188 4.51 24.76 2.83
N ASN A 189 3.28 25.12 3.18
CA ASN A 189 2.37 24.25 3.91
C ASN A 189 1.58 23.31 3.01
N ASN A 190 1.61 23.52 1.69
CA ASN A 190 0.92 22.64 0.77
C ASN A 190 1.67 21.33 0.57
N VAL A 191 0.92 20.34 0.11
CA VAL A 191 1.37 18.99 -0.19
C VAL A 191 1.14 18.70 -1.67
N TYR A 192 2.13 18.11 -2.30
CA TYR A 192 2.20 17.96 -3.74
C TYR A 192 2.47 16.52 -4.15
N TYR A 193 1.92 16.13 -5.29
CA TYR A 193 2.34 14.94 -6.00
C TYR A 193 3.44 15.30 -7.01
N CYS A 194 4.64 14.79 -6.79
CA CYS A 194 5.73 14.87 -7.74
C CYS A 194 5.79 13.58 -8.56
N VAL A 195 5.76 13.72 -9.89
CA VAL A 195 5.87 12.60 -10.84
C VAL A 195 7.12 12.79 -11.66
N GLY A 196 7.98 11.79 -11.67
CA GLY A 196 9.18 11.75 -12.50
C GLY A 196 8.90 10.94 -13.76
N THR A 197 9.19 11.52 -14.92
CA THR A 197 8.92 10.92 -16.22
C THR A 197 10.18 10.74 -17.07
N ALA A 198 10.04 9.96 -18.14
CA ALA A 198 11.07 9.75 -19.15
C ALA A 198 10.44 9.64 -20.53
N TYR A 199 11.07 10.24 -21.54
CA TYR A 199 10.67 10.05 -22.94
C TYR A 199 11.44 8.85 -23.51
N VAL A 200 10.74 7.76 -23.80
CA VAL A 200 11.32 6.52 -24.32
C VAL A 200 11.08 6.46 -25.83
N ILE A 201 12.07 6.90 -26.58
CA ILE A 201 12.04 6.89 -28.05
C ILE A 201 12.64 5.56 -28.52
N PRO A 202 11.98 4.81 -29.44
CA PRO A 202 12.45 3.48 -29.88
C PRO A 202 13.87 3.44 -30.46
N GLU A 203 14.35 4.58 -30.96
CA GLU A 203 15.67 4.74 -31.59
C GLU A 203 16.79 4.95 -30.56
N GLU A 204 16.46 5.31 -29.32
CA GLU A 204 17.43 5.59 -28.26
C GLU A 204 17.60 4.37 -27.35
N SER A 205 18.85 4.00 -27.05
CA SER A 205 19.14 2.92 -26.09
C SER A 205 18.86 3.32 -24.64
N GLU A 206 18.97 4.61 -24.33
CA GLU A 206 18.71 5.19 -23.02
C GLU A 206 17.95 6.51 -23.18
N PRO A 207 16.93 6.79 -22.34
CA PRO A 207 16.21 8.05 -22.40
C PRO A 207 17.13 9.24 -22.18
N THR A 208 17.23 10.11 -23.18
CA THR A 208 18.02 11.35 -23.09
C THR A 208 17.21 12.51 -22.50
N LYS A 209 15.88 12.39 -22.47
CA LYS A 209 14.93 13.40 -22.01
C LYS A 209 13.95 12.83 -20.99
N GLY A 210 13.55 13.67 -20.05
CA GLY A 210 12.49 13.42 -19.08
C GLY A 210 12.01 14.74 -18.49
N ARG A 211 11.02 14.67 -17.59
CA ARG A 211 10.61 15.83 -16.82
C ARG A 211 10.12 15.43 -15.42
N ILE A 212 10.14 16.40 -14.51
CA ILE A 212 9.53 16.30 -13.19
C ILE A 212 8.28 17.18 -13.22
N LEU A 213 7.13 16.58 -12.97
CA LEU A 213 5.83 17.24 -12.90
C LEU A 213 5.44 17.38 -11.43
N VAL A 214 5.03 18.58 -11.03
CA VAL A 214 4.54 18.86 -9.67
C VAL A 214 3.06 19.21 -9.75
N PHE A 215 2.24 18.36 -9.15
CA PHE A 215 0.79 18.51 -9.11
C PHE A 215 0.30 18.91 -7.72
N ALA A 216 -0.69 19.79 -7.69
CA ALA A 216 -1.56 19.98 -6.54
C ALA A 216 -2.91 19.31 -6.77
N VAL A 217 -3.53 18.86 -5.69
CA VAL A 217 -4.93 18.40 -5.73
C VAL A 217 -5.81 19.58 -5.30
N GLU A 218 -6.53 20.14 -6.27
CA GLU A 218 -7.47 21.24 -6.05
C GLU A 218 -8.82 20.86 -6.64
N ASP A 219 -9.90 21.01 -5.87
CA ASP A 219 -11.27 20.68 -6.27
C ASP A 219 -11.43 19.27 -6.87
N GLY A 220 -10.70 18.29 -6.32
CA GLY A 220 -10.70 16.90 -6.78
C GLY A 220 -10.01 16.69 -8.14
N LYS A 221 -9.20 17.63 -8.61
CA LYS A 221 -8.45 17.51 -9.87
C LYS A 221 -6.95 17.62 -9.65
N LEU A 222 -6.19 16.93 -10.49
CA LEU A 222 -4.75 17.10 -10.59
C LEU A 222 -4.46 18.38 -11.39
N GLN A 223 -4.01 19.43 -10.71
CA GLN A 223 -3.54 20.66 -11.35
C GLN A 223 -2.02 20.65 -11.46
N LEU A 224 -1.49 20.78 -12.67
CA LEU A 224 -0.05 20.92 -12.90
C LEU A 224 0.40 22.32 -12.49
N LEU A 225 1.27 22.42 -11.49
CA LEU A 225 1.78 23.70 -10.99
C LEU A 225 3.15 24.06 -11.56
N ALA A 226 4.01 23.06 -11.73
CA ALA A 226 5.34 23.26 -12.29
C ALA A 226 5.79 22.03 -13.07
N GLU A 227 6.54 22.27 -14.12
CA GLU A 227 7.29 21.26 -14.84
C GLU A 227 8.78 21.63 -14.88
N LYS A 228 9.63 20.61 -14.76
CA LYS A 228 11.07 20.77 -14.86
C LYS A 228 11.64 19.74 -15.81
N GLU A 229 12.13 20.19 -16.96
CA GLU A 229 12.83 19.31 -17.89
C GLU A 229 14.15 18.78 -17.30
N THR A 230 14.40 17.49 -17.54
CA THR A 230 15.59 16.77 -17.11
C THR A 230 16.30 16.12 -18.30
N LYS A 231 17.63 16.09 -18.23
CA LYS A 231 18.48 15.43 -19.24
C LYS A 231 18.61 13.94 -18.92
N GLY A 232 17.49 13.23 -18.94
CA GLY A 232 17.43 11.81 -18.66
C GLY A 232 16.14 11.40 -17.95
N SER A 233 16.02 10.10 -17.71
CA SER A 233 14.91 9.47 -17.01
C SER A 233 14.96 9.73 -15.51
N VAL A 234 13.82 10.14 -14.93
CA VAL A 234 13.68 10.32 -13.48
C VAL A 234 13.26 9.00 -12.82
N TYR A 235 14.23 8.15 -12.51
CA TYR A 235 13.99 6.80 -11.99
C TYR A 235 13.38 6.77 -10.59
N SER A 236 13.78 7.71 -9.72
CA SER A 236 13.33 7.76 -8.33
C SER A 236 13.24 9.20 -7.85
N LEU A 237 12.20 9.48 -7.08
CA LEU A 237 11.98 10.73 -6.36
C LEU A 237 11.89 10.44 -4.88
N ASN A 238 12.46 11.30 -4.05
CA ASN A 238 12.37 11.21 -2.60
C ASN A 238 12.30 12.58 -1.95
N SER A 239 11.59 12.70 -0.82
CA SER A 239 11.61 13.91 -0.02
C SER A 239 12.88 13.92 0.83
N PHE A 240 13.53 15.08 0.90
CA PHE A 240 14.80 15.22 1.60
C PHE A 240 14.90 16.59 2.24
N ASN A 241 14.78 16.67 3.57
CA ASN A 241 14.92 17.92 4.35
C ASN A 241 14.11 19.10 3.77
N GLY A 242 12.85 18.86 3.38
CA GLY A 242 11.96 19.87 2.79
C GLY A 242 12.31 20.28 1.35
N LYS A 243 13.12 19.46 0.65
CA LYS A 243 13.52 19.59 -0.75
C LYS A 243 13.16 18.31 -1.51
N LEU A 244 13.25 18.35 -2.84
CA LEU A 244 13.00 17.19 -3.70
C LEU A 244 14.33 16.61 -4.20
N LEU A 245 14.60 15.36 -3.83
CA LEU A 245 15.74 14.61 -4.31
C LEU A 245 15.30 13.75 -5.50
N ALA A 246 16.00 13.84 -6.62
CA ALA A 246 15.70 13.09 -7.83
C ALA A 246 16.92 12.31 -8.32
N ALA A 247 16.73 11.04 -8.65
CA ALA A 247 17.70 10.24 -9.39
C ALA A 247 17.39 10.32 -10.88
N ILE A 248 18.33 10.89 -11.63
CA ILE A 248 18.22 11.16 -13.07
C ILE A 248 19.42 10.52 -13.78
N ASN A 249 19.22 9.38 -14.44
CA ASN A 249 20.29 8.56 -15.02
C ASN A 249 21.48 8.36 -14.04
N GLN A 250 22.68 8.80 -14.41
CA GLN A 250 23.88 8.72 -13.57
C GLN A 250 23.99 9.77 -12.46
N LYS A 251 22.98 10.64 -12.31
CA LYS A 251 23.02 11.82 -11.42
C LYS A 251 22.02 11.72 -10.29
N ILE A 252 22.44 12.15 -9.11
CA ILE A 252 21.53 12.46 -8.01
C ILE A 252 21.46 13.97 -7.90
N GLN A 253 20.28 14.56 -8.04
CA GLN A 253 20.07 16.00 -8.06
C GLN A 253 19.09 16.39 -6.95
N LEU A 254 19.43 17.46 -6.23
CA LEU A 254 18.58 18.04 -5.19
C LEU A 254 17.99 19.34 -5.69
N TYR A 255 16.66 19.46 -5.58
CA TYR A 255 15.90 20.59 -6.04
C TYR A 255 15.23 21.31 -4.86
N LYS A 256 15.37 22.63 -4.84
CA LYS A 256 14.62 23.51 -3.95
C LYS A 256 13.36 23.99 -4.65
N TRP A 257 12.25 24.03 -3.91
CA TRP A 257 11.01 24.64 -4.35
C TRP A 257 11.04 26.14 -4.04
N ASN A 258 11.10 26.97 -5.08
CA ASN A 258 11.19 28.41 -4.94
C ASN A 258 9.99 29.11 -5.58
N LEU A 259 9.55 30.19 -4.94
CA LEU A 259 8.54 31.11 -5.47
C LEU A 259 9.26 32.15 -6.34
N ARG A 260 8.82 32.31 -7.59
CA ARG A 260 9.28 33.35 -8.49
C ARG A 260 8.55 34.66 -8.21
N ASP A 261 9.13 35.76 -8.69
CA ASP A 261 8.55 37.11 -8.55
C ASP A 261 7.19 37.28 -9.26
N ASP A 262 6.88 36.42 -10.23
CA ASP A 262 5.60 36.37 -10.94
C ASP A 262 4.50 35.62 -10.16
N GLY A 263 4.80 35.10 -8.97
CA GLY A 263 3.89 34.30 -8.15
C GLY A 263 3.81 32.82 -8.54
N SER A 264 4.48 32.40 -9.62
CA SER A 264 4.62 30.99 -9.99
C SER A 264 5.70 30.31 -9.15
N ARG A 265 5.66 28.98 -9.09
CA ARG A 265 6.64 28.19 -8.32
C ARG A 265 7.46 27.34 -9.27
N GLU A 266 8.74 27.16 -8.95
CA GLU A 266 9.64 26.34 -9.75
C GLU A 266 10.56 25.45 -8.92
N LEU A 267 11.03 24.37 -9.55
CA LEU A 267 12.13 23.56 -9.04
C LEU A 267 13.47 24.15 -9.50
N GLN A 268 14.20 24.73 -8.54
CA GLN A 268 15.56 25.21 -8.75
C GLN A 268 16.56 24.14 -8.34
N LEU A 269 17.51 23.82 -9.23
CA LEU A 269 18.59 22.89 -8.91
C LEU A 269 19.53 23.53 -7.88
N GLU A 270 19.78 22.84 -6.77
CA GLU A 270 20.68 23.31 -5.73
C GLU A 270 22.05 22.63 -5.82
N CYS A 271 22.07 21.30 -5.82
CA CYS A 271 23.29 20.53 -5.95
C CYS A 271 23.07 19.21 -6.69
N GLY A 272 24.16 18.63 -7.21
CA GLY A 272 24.11 17.34 -7.86
C GLY A 272 25.38 16.51 -7.67
N HIS A 273 25.20 15.22 -7.45
CA HIS A 273 26.27 14.23 -7.38
C HIS A 273 26.29 13.39 -8.66
N HIS A 274 27.50 13.13 -9.17
CA HIS A 274 27.75 12.31 -10.36
C HIS A 274 28.65 11.13 -9.97
N GLY A 275 28.63 10.05 -10.75
CA GLY A 275 29.53 8.90 -10.56
C GLY A 275 28.85 7.54 -10.50
N HIS A 276 27.52 7.54 -10.53
CA HIS A 276 26.71 6.36 -10.74
C HIS A 276 26.74 5.94 -12.22
N ILE A 277 26.43 4.68 -12.51
CA ILE A 277 26.14 4.24 -13.88
C ILE A 277 24.69 4.60 -14.15
N LEU A 278 23.77 4.03 -13.37
CA LEU A 278 22.36 4.40 -13.37
C LEU A 278 21.83 4.31 -11.94
N ALA A 279 21.42 5.45 -11.37
CA ALA A 279 20.80 5.51 -10.05
C ALA A 279 19.32 5.15 -10.16
N LEU A 280 18.98 3.91 -9.79
CA LEU A 280 17.61 3.39 -9.92
C LEU A 280 16.78 3.57 -8.65
N TYR A 281 17.42 3.45 -7.48
CA TYR A 281 16.75 3.49 -6.19
C TYR A 281 17.40 4.52 -5.29
N VAL A 282 16.59 5.32 -4.59
CA VAL A 282 17.08 6.30 -3.62
C VAL A 282 16.26 6.22 -2.34
N GLN A 283 16.94 6.14 -1.21
CA GLN A 283 16.34 6.20 0.12
C GLN A 283 17.07 7.22 0.98
N THR A 284 16.33 7.89 1.86
CA THR A 284 16.86 9.00 2.67
C THR A 284 16.62 8.73 4.15
N ARG A 285 17.55 9.17 5.00
CA ARG A 285 17.40 9.14 6.46
C ARG A 285 18.23 10.24 7.11
N GLY A 286 17.57 11.27 7.63
CA GLY A 286 18.27 12.48 8.08
C GLY A 286 19.06 13.06 6.91
N ASP A 287 20.35 13.31 7.12
CA ASP A 287 21.24 13.86 6.08
C ASP A 287 21.90 12.81 5.18
N PHE A 288 21.58 11.53 5.42
CA PHE A 288 22.11 10.42 4.63
C PHE A 288 21.20 10.07 3.45
N ILE A 289 21.84 9.81 2.31
CA ILE A 289 21.19 9.40 1.07
C ILE A 289 21.81 8.07 0.64
N VAL A 290 21.01 7.03 0.56
CA VAL A 290 21.40 5.70 0.07
C VAL A 290 20.97 5.59 -1.39
N VAL A 291 21.91 5.31 -2.27
CA VAL A 291 21.69 5.17 -3.72
C VAL A 291 21.94 3.72 -4.13
N GLY A 292 20.94 3.09 -4.73
CA GLY A 292 21.05 1.80 -5.42
C GLY A 292 21.34 2.02 -6.90
N ASP A 293 22.52 1.60 -7.33
CA ASP A 293 22.98 1.67 -8.70
C ASP A 293 22.67 0.37 -9.45
N LEU A 294 22.45 0.44 -10.77
CA LEU A 294 22.22 -0.75 -11.61
C LEU A 294 23.38 -1.75 -11.54
N MET A 295 24.63 -1.28 -11.53
CA MET A 295 25.82 -2.13 -11.59
C MET A 295 26.79 -1.90 -10.42
N LYS A 296 26.80 -0.71 -9.81
CA LYS A 296 27.72 -0.37 -8.70
C LYS A 296 27.18 -0.69 -7.29
N SER A 297 26.22 -1.60 -7.18
CA SER A 297 25.60 -1.98 -5.90
C SER A 297 25.03 -0.77 -5.16
N VAL A 298 25.45 -0.50 -3.92
CA VAL A 298 24.91 0.58 -3.08
C VAL A 298 26.00 1.60 -2.77
N SER A 299 25.64 2.88 -2.81
CA SER A 299 26.48 4.01 -2.38
C SER A 299 25.78 4.80 -1.27
N LEU A 300 26.55 5.29 -0.30
CA LEU A 300 26.06 6.17 0.76
C LEU A 300 26.62 7.57 0.55
N LEU A 301 25.74 8.54 0.38
CA LEU A 301 26.06 9.96 0.28
C LEU A 301 25.62 10.68 1.56
N ILE A 302 26.29 11.78 1.88
CA ILE A 302 25.91 12.66 2.99
C ILE A 302 25.76 14.08 2.44
N TYR A 303 24.64 14.72 2.74
CA TYR A 303 24.44 16.13 2.46
C TYR A 303 25.13 16.96 3.55
N LYS A 304 25.93 17.93 3.14
CA LYS A 304 26.70 18.82 4.02
C LYS A 304 26.31 20.26 3.78
#